data_AF-A0A419ZX01-F1
#
_entry.id   AF-A0A419ZX01-F1
#
_cell.length_a   1.000
_cell.length_b   1.000
_cell.length_c   1.000
_cell.angle_alpha   90.00
_cell.angle_beta   90.00
_cell.angle_gamma   90.00
#
_symmetry.space_group_name_H-M   'P 1'
#
loop_
_entity.id
_entity.type
_entity.pdbx_description
1 polymer ?
#
loop_
_entity_poly.entity_id
_entity_poly.type
_entity_poly.pdbx_seq_one_letter_code
_entity_poly.pdbx_strand_id
1 'polypeptide(L)'
;MTKSQWTCVEDAMPDVGATVIVSSHYAGDPRRERFYAVCNYDGSLFFFDDTGDDIYAPTHWMPLPAAPSHIGDPTEKVEIDRIRFEAAWQAQGRDLYENFKACAWEFWQAAHKFGGML
;
A
#
# COMPACT_ATOMS: atom_id res chain seq x y z
N MET A 1 10.17 -9.65 -19.16
CA MET A 1 9.20 -9.46 -18.06
C MET A 1 7.97 -10.30 -18.38
N THR A 2 7.76 -11.38 -17.64
CA THR A 2 6.53 -12.18 -17.76
C THR A 2 5.38 -11.35 -17.23
N LYS A 3 4.32 -11.17 -18.03
CA LYS A 3 3.10 -10.51 -17.57
C LYS A 3 2.52 -11.36 -16.42
N SER A 4 2.37 -10.78 -15.24
CA SER A 4 1.62 -11.44 -14.17
C SER A 4 0.18 -11.64 -14.64
N GLN A 5 -0.27 -12.89 -14.67
CA GLN A 5 -1.60 -13.28 -15.10
C GLN A 5 -2.45 -13.63 -13.87
N TRP A 6 -3.74 -13.34 -13.95
CA TRP A 6 -4.71 -13.79 -12.96
C TRP A 6 -4.94 -15.30 -13.07
N THR A 7 -4.90 -15.98 -11.92
CA THR A 7 -5.14 -17.42 -11.75
C THR A 7 -6.47 -17.60 -11.03
N CYS A 8 -7.36 -18.45 -11.55
CA CYS A 8 -8.60 -18.82 -10.86
C CYS A 8 -8.25 -19.69 -9.64
N VAL A 9 -8.89 -19.44 -8.49
CA VAL A 9 -8.65 -20.24 -7.26
C VAL A 9 -9.04 -21.71 -7.44
N GLU A 10 -9.96 -22.00 -8.37
CA GLU A 10 -10.39 -23.37 -8.69
C GLU A 10 -9.34 -24.13 -9.52
N ASP A 11 -8.51 -23.40 -10.29
CA ASP A 11 -7.48 -24.01 -11.14
C ASP A 11 -6.20 -24.28 -10.35
N ALA A 12 -5.78 -23.32 -9.52
CA ALA A 12 -4.60 -23.44 -8.68
C ALA A 12 -4.64 -22.45 -7.51
N MET A 13 -4.16 -22.91 -6.35
CA MET A 13 -3.91 -22.06 -5.18
C MET A 13 -2.45 -21.59 -5.17
N PRO A 14 -2.15 -20.44 -4.56
CA PRO A 14 -0.78 -20.01 -4.36
C PRO A 14 -0.06 -20.89 -3.33
N ASP A 15 1.26 -20.75 -3.24
CA ASP A 15 2.06 -21.43 -2.22
C ASP A 15 1.68 -20.97 -0.80
N VAL A 16 1.83 -21.86 0.18
CA VAL A 16 1.63 -21.52 1.59
C VAL A 16 2.60 -20.42 2.02
N GLY A 17 2.08 -19.38 2.66
CA GLY A 17 2.82 -18.19 3.07
C GLY A 17 3.00 -17.14 1.97
N ALA A 18 2.41 -17.33 0.78
CA ALA A 18 2.50 -16.36 -0.29
C ALA A 18 1.61 -15.13 -0.01
N THR A 19 2.15 -13.95 -0.32
CA THR A 19 1.40 -12.69 -0.38
C THR A 19 1.03 -12.38 -1.83
N VAL A 20 -0.26 -12.23 -2.10
CA VAL A 20 -0.82 -12.11 -3.45
C VAL A 20 -1.88 -11.01 -3.51
N ILE A 21 -2.20 -10.56 -4.72
CA ILE A 21 -3.41 -9.75 -4.95
C ILE A 21 -4.56 -10.70 -5.23
N VAL A 22 -5.67 -10.53 -4.53
CA VAL A 22 -6.89 -11.34 -4.67
C VAL A 22 -8.02 -10.48 -5.19
N SER A 23 -8.85 -11.07 -6.06
CA SER A 23 -10.12 -10.51 -6.54
C SER A 23 -11.28 -11.23 -5.85
N SER A 24 -12.14 -10.48 -5.17
CA SER A 24 -13.32 -11.03 -4.49
C SER A 24 -14.56 -10.13 -4.66
N HIS A 25 -15.72 -10.68 -4.30
CA HIS A 25 -16.96 -9.94 -4.18
C HIS A 25 -17.21 -9.56 -2.72
N TYR A 26 -17.77 -8.37 -2.47
CA TYR A 26 -18.03 -7.92 -1.11
C TYR A 26 -18.97 -8.89 -0.39
N ALA A 27 -18.57 -9.36 0.79
CA ALA A 27 -19.37 -10.27 1.60
C ALA A 27 -20.70 -9.59 1.97
N GLY A 28 -21.81 -10.09 1.42
CA GLY A 28 -23.16 -9.60 1.68
C GLY A 28 -23.95 -9.14 0.46
N ASP A 29 -23.31 -8.93 -0.70
CA ASP A 29 -24.04 -8.68 -1.95
C ASP A 29 -23.19 -9.03 -3.20
N PRO A 30 -23.46 -10.14 -3.89
CA PRO A 30 -22.74 -10.52 -5.11
C PRO A 30 -22.99 -9.57 -6.30
N ARG A 31 -23.95 -8.63 -6.19
CA ARG A 31 -24.18 -7.56 -7.17
C ARG A 31 -23.35 -6.31 -6.89
N ARG A 32 -22.68 -6.24 -5.74
CA ARG A 32 -21.72 -5.17 -5.46
C ARG A 32 -20.43 -5.36 -6.24
N GLU A 33 -19.77 -4.23 -6.44
CA GLU A 33 -18.53 -4.11 -7.18
C GLU A 33 -17.47 -5.09 -6.67
N ARG A 34 -16.76 -5.70 -7.62
CA ARG A 34 -15.58 -6.52 -7.35
C ARG A 34 -14.53 -5.66 -6.68
N PHE A 35 -13.91 -6.16 -5.62
CA PHE A 35 -12.78 -5.52 -4.97
C PHE A 35 -11.50 -6.33 -5.18
N TYR A 36 -10.38 -5.64 -5.03
CA TYR A 36 -9.04 -6.23 -5.07
C TYR A 36 -8.32 -5.89 -3.77
N ALA A 37 -7.65 -6.88 -3.19
CA ALA A 37 -6.94 -6.71 -1.92
C ALA A 37 -5.60 -7.47 -1.93
N VAL A 38 -4.64 -6.98 -1.16
CA VAL A 38 -3.40 -7.70 -0.86
C VAL A 38 -3.66 -8.64 0.30
N CYS A 39 -3.35 -9.91 0.11
CA CYS A 39 -3.75 -10.98 1.00
C CYS A 39 -2.61 -11.97 1.17
N ASN A 40 -2.56 -12.59 2.34
CA ASN A 40 -1.71 -13.75 2.59
C ASN A 40 -2.54 -15.04 2.47
N TYR A 41 -1.88 -16.13 2.08
CA TYR A 41 -2.48 -17.45 2.04
C TYR A 41 -1.76 -18.39 3.01
N ASP A 42 -2.48 -19.00 3.96
CA ASP A 42 -1.91 -19.91 4.96
C ASP A 42 -1.97 -21.40 4.58
N GLY A 43 -2.45 -21.72 3.37
CA GLY A 43 -2.72 -23.10 2.94
C GLY A 43 -4.17 -23.53 3.08
N SER A 44 -5.02 -22.71 3.71
CA SER A 44 -6.45 -22.94 3.86
C SER A 44 -7.26 -21.73 3.40
N LEU A 45 -6.91 -20.53 3.85
CA LEU A 45 -7.70 -19.32 3.70
C LEU A 45 -6.85 -18.16 3.19
N PHE A 46 -7.52 -17.21 2.53
CA PHE A 46 -6.96 -15.89 2.27
C PHE A 46 -7.37 -14.94 3.38
N PHE A 47 -6.44 -14.13 3.86
CA PHE A 47 -6.70 -13.09 4.86
C PHE A 47 -6.04 -11.79 4.47
N PHE A 48 -6.67 -10.68 4.83
CA PHE A 48 -6.14 -9.34 4.59
C PHE A 48 -4.80 -9.15 5.31
N ASP A 49 -3.82 -8.57 4.62
CA ASP A 49 -2.47 -8.35 5.18
C ASP A 49 -2.47 -7.33 6.35
N ASP A 50 -3.38 -6.36 6.32
CA ASP A 50 -3.45 -5.27 7.29
C ASP A 50 -4.31 -5.59 8.53
N THR A 51 -5.45 -6.26 8.34
CA THR A 51 -6.36 -6.58 9.46
C THR A 51 -6.27 -8.03 9.94
N GLY A 52 -5.80 -8.94 9.09
CA GLY A 52 -5.84 -10.37 9.36
C GLY A 52 -7.22 -11.01 9.22
N ASP A 53 -8.23 -10.26 8.76
CA ASP A 53 -9.58 -10.80 8.59
C ASP A 53 -9.66 -11.75 7.38
N ASP A 54 -10.51 -12.77 7.50
CA ASP A 54 -10.75 -13.73 6.44
C ASP A 54 -11.42 -13.08 5.22
N ILE A 55 -11.01 -13.52 4.04
CA ILE A 55 -11.64 -13.12 2.78
C ILE A 55 -12.60 -14.22 2.35
N TYR A 56 -13.88 -13.86 2.30
CA TYR A 56 -14.90 -14.74 1.77
C TYR A 56 -15.20 -14.48 0.30
N ALA A 57 -15.29 -15.60 -0.42
CA ALA A 57 -15.45 -15.83 -1.86
C ALA A 57 -14.37 -15.24 -2.79
N PRO A 58 -13.06 -15.42 -2.50
CA PRO A 58 -12.01 -15.08 -3.44
C PRO A 58 -12.19 -15.87 -4.74
N THR A 59 -12.04 -15.21 -5.89
CA THR A 59 -12.29 -15.80 -7.21
C THR A 59 -11.00 -16.01 -8.00
N HIS A 60 -10.09 -15.05 -7.91
CA HIS A 60 -8.83 -15.08 -8.64
C HIS A 60 -7.73 -14.48 -7.78
N TRP A 61 -6.49 -14.89 -8.03
CA TRP A 61 -5.30 -14.30 -7.44
C TRP A 61 -4.23 -14.05 -8.49
N MET A 62 -3.28 -13.17 -8.17
CA MET A 62 -2.04 -13.01 -8.93
C MET A 62 -0.89 -12.68 -7.98
N PRO A 63 0.35 -13.07 -8.30
CA PRO A 63 1.49 -12.68 -7.49
C PRO A 63 1.62 -11.16 -7.43
N LEU A 64 2.06 -10.65 -6.28
CA LEU A 64 2.41 -9.24 -6.15
C LEU A 64 3.44 -8.87 -7.22
N PRO A 65 3.23 -7.77 -7.97
CA PRO A 65 4.24 -7.30 -8.91
C PRO A 65 5.52 -6.99 -8.13
N ALA A 66 6.66 -7.29 -8.74
CA ALA A 66 7.94 -6.87 -8.19
C ALA A 66 7.89 -5.35 -7.92
N ALA A 67 8.41 -4.94 -6.76
CA ALA A 67 8.54 -3.52 -6.46
C ALA A 67 9.20 -2.82 -7.65
N PRO A 68 8.70 -1.65 -8.08
CA PRO A 68 9.30 -0.94 -9.19
C PRO A 68 10.78 -0.71 -8.90
N SER A 69 11.64 -1.19 -9.80
CA SER A 69 13.10 -1.12 -9.66
C SER A 69 13.65 0.31 -9.69
N HIS A 70 12.80 1.25 -10.10
CA HIS A 70 12.99 2.68 -9.90
C HIS A 70 11.92 3.17 -8.91
N ILE A 71 12.28 3.28 -7.64
CA ILE A 71 11.90 4.52 -6.95
C ILE A 71 12.65 5.58 -7.76
N GLY A 72 11.92 6.43 -8.50
CA GLY A 72 12.53 7.55 -9.22
C GLY A 72 13.52 8.27 -8.31
N ASP A 73 14.58 8.82 -8.90
CA ASP A 73 15.62 9.55 -8.19
C ASP A 73 15.02 10.26 -6.95
N PRO A 74 15.51 10.00 -5.71
CA PRO A 74 14.93 10.58 -4.49
C PRO A 74 14.67 12.09 -4.57
N THR A 75 15.37 12.79 -5.47
CA THR A 75 15.16 14.20 -5.82
C THR A 75 13.80 14.51 -6.46
N GLU A 76 13.20 13.61 -7.24
CA GLU A 76 11.87 13.82 -7.85
C GLU A 76 10.75 13.84 -6.80
N LYS A 77 10.84 12.97 -5.78
CA LYS A 77 9.89 12.98 -4.66
C LYS A 77 10.04 14.26 -3.82
N VAL A 78 11.28 14.70 -3.58
CA VAL A 78 11.56 15.97 -2.90
C VAL A 78 11.00 17.16 -3.70
N GLU A 79 11.09 17.13 -5.02
CA GLU A 79 10.58 18.21 -5.88
C GLU A 79 9.04 18.24 -5.92
N ILE A 80 8.36 17.09 -5.97
CA ILE A 80 6.90 17.01 -5.88
C ILE A 80 6.42 17.50 -4.49
N ASP A 81 7.10 17.09 -3.43
CA ASP A 81 6.78 17.52 -2.06
C ASP A 81 7.04 19.04 -1.89
N ARG A 82 8.09 19.59 -2.52
CA ARG A 82 8.38 21.05 -2.59
C ARG A 82 7.30 21.84 -3.33
N ILE A 83 6.88 21.39 -4.51
CA ILE A 83 5.84 22.06 -5.32
C ILE A 83 4.51 22.10 -4.58
N ARG A 84 4.14 20.99 -3.92
CA ARG A 84 2.92 20.92 -3.08
C ARG A 84 3.01 21.88 -1.89
N PHE A 85 4.18 21.98 -1.27
CA PHE A 85 4.43 22.93 -0.18
C PHE A 85 4.31 24.38 -0.64
N GLU A 86 4.93 24.76 -1.76
CA GLU A 86 4.87 26.12 -2.31
C GLU A 86 3.43 26.50 -2.71
N ALA A 87 2.68 25.57 -3.32
CA ALA A 87 1.29 25.77 -3.66
C ALA A 87 0.39 25.96 -2.42
N ALA A 88 0.60 25.16 -1.35
CA ALA A 88 -0.13 25.30 -0.09
C ALA A 88 0.21 26.62 0.63
N TRP A 89 1.49 27.03 0.59
CA TRP A 89 1.96 28.29 1.16
C TRP A 89 1.31 29.51 0.49
N GLN A 90 1.20 29.52 -0.84
CA GLN A 90 0.54 30.60 -1.60
C GLN A 90 -0.97 30.62 -1.38
N ALA A 91 -1.60 29.46 -1.12
CA ALA A 91 -3.04 29.35 -0.98
C ALA A 91 -3.58 29.75 0.41
N GLN A 92 -2.80 29.59 1.49
CA GLN A 92 -3.38 29.57 2.85
C GLN A 92 -2.63 30.36 3.94
N GLY A 93 -1.68 31.25 3.59
CA GLY A 93 -1.12 32.29 4.47
C GLY A 93 -1.11 32.05 6.00
N ARG A 94 0.09 31.85 6.57
CA ARG A 94 0.42 31.73 8.02
C ARG A 94 -0.15 30.55 8.83
N ASP A 95 -1.36 30.04 8.57
CA ASP A 95 -1.92 28.94 9.41
C ASP A 95 -1.16 27.60 9.25
N LEU A 96 -0.46 27.42 8.14
CA LEU A 96 0.43 26.27 7.91
C LEU A 96 1.71 26.30 8.75
N TYR A 97 2.18 27.44 9.25
CA TYR A 97 3.42 27.51 10.04
C TYR A 97 3.31 26.78 11.38
N GLU A 98 2.15 26.88 12.03
CA GLU A 98 1.90 26.19 13.31
C GLU A 98 1.63 24.69 13.11
N ASN A 99 0.96 24.30 12.01
CA ASN A 99 0.82 22.88 11.65
C ASN A 99 2.15 22.25 11.20
N PHE A 100 3.03 23.03 10.56
CA PHE A 100 4.35 22.57 10.15
C PHE A 100 5.30 22.36 11.33
N LYS A 101 5.24 23.16 12.41
CA LYS A 101 6.01 22.87 13.63
C LYS A 101 5.66 21.49 14.20
N ALA A 102 4.40 21.10 14.17
CA ALA A 102 3.97 19.79 14.65
C ALA A 102 4.55 18.65 13.79
N CYS A 103 4.40 18.73 12.45
CA CYS A 103 4.92 17.69 11.55
C CYS A 103 6.46 17.65 11.48
N ALA A 104 7.14 18.80 11.47
CA ALA A 104 8.61 18.87 11.43
C ALA A 104 9.24 18.38 12.75
N TRP A 105 8.56 18.59 13.88
CA TRP A 105 8.99 18.06 15.18
C TRP A 105 8.88 16.53 15.24
N GLU A 106 7.81 15.95 14.71
CA GLU A 106 7.67 14.48 14.61
C GLU A 106 8.72 13.87 13.67
N PHE A 107 9.03 14.55 12.56
CA PHE A 107 10.08 14.13 11.63
C PHE A 107 11.48 14.23 12.26
N TRP A 108 11.75 15.29 13.04
CA TRP A 108 13.00 15.46 13.80
C TRP A 108 13.14 14.41 14.91
N GLN A 109 12.06 14.09 15.62
CA GLN A 109 12.04 13.00 16.62
C GLN A 109 12.29 11.63 15.98
N ALA A 110 11.66 11.34 14.84
CA ALA A 110 11.89 10.10 14.10
C ALA A 110 13.35 9.99 13.64
N ALA A 111 13.93 11.07 13.11
CA ALA A 111 15.33 11.10 12.70
C ALA A 111 16.31 10.89 13.87
N HIS A 112 16.04 11.43 15.06
CA HIS A 112 16.91 11.23 16.23
C HIS A 112 16.70 9.88 16.94
N LYS A 113 15.51 9.29 16.88
CA LYS A 113 15.22 7.96 17.46
C LYS A 113 15.84 6.82 16.63
N PHE A 114 16.07 7.04 15.34
CA PHE A 114 16.74 6.08 14.43
C PHE A 114 18.19 6.47 14.08
N GLY A 115 18.66 7.67 14.46
CA GLY A 115 20.00 8.20 14.17
C GLY A 115 21.02 8.09 15.32
N GLY A 116 20.78 7.25 16.32
CA GLY A 116 21.66 7.02 17.47
C GLY A 116 22.60 5.82 17.33
N MET A 117 22.95 5.41 16.10
CA MET A 117 23.90 4.31 15.89
C MET A 117 24.70 4.50 14.60
N LEU A 118 25.52 5.55 14.57
CA LEU A 118 26.82 5.61 13.88
C LEU A 118 27.73 6.59 14.63
#